data_AF-A0A954LDL4-F1
#
_entry.id   AF-A0A954LDL4-F1
#
_cell.length_a   1.000
_cell.length_b   1.000
_cell.length_c   1.000
_cell.angle_alpha   90.00
_cell.angle_beta   90.00
_cell.angle_gamma   90.00
#
_symmetry.space_group_name_H-M   'P 1'
#
loop_
_entity.id
_entity.type
_entity.pdbx_description
1 polymer ?
#
loop_
_entity_poly.entity_id
_entity_poly.type
_entity_poly.pdbx_seq_one_letter_code
_entity_poly.pdbx_strand_id
1 'polypeptide(L)'
;MPVTLAAAVLCGLSMVGVLPLFGFVAKELYYGSLVHAASLAESLPMVDYVPGTFWVGILLTVAVSSNVLLFAAASLVCIKPFFGPRTSATENAHEGSVAMWACPLVLGLVSLVCGLLPASLDDLLAAGSSTIVGRSVSVHLALWHGVNSALLLSLFTLAAGVVLYAQRHRVLHALLVFDSLSKFGPSRCYQGLLQATNAVARWQTSVLQNGYLSNYLLMMIAATVFSVWLALSGESLSRLSAFVWDVRLHEGLLICLILAAAVTAVRAKTWLLAVGSLGLVGYCVAGLFVLFGAPDLAMTQFVVETLTVILFVMAFSRLPDFRRMSSSRSRWRDAIVATVAGGTITVLLLFAMTVRSGHPISAYYAEHSVADAHGRNLVNVILVDFRALDTLGEITVLSIAAIGVYSLLTLHVAGKSAKTPPAEQEGS
;
A
#
# COMPACT_ATOMS: atom_id res chain seq x y z
N MET A 1 -3.16 -0.26 54.79
CA MET A 1 -4.37 -0.17 53.97
C MET A 1 -5.25 -1.41 54.17
N PRO A 2 -5.97 -1.52 55.31
CA PRO A 2 -6.84 -2.66 55.59
C PRO A 2 -8.03 -2.81 54.64
N VAL A 3 -8.65 -1.71 54.19
CA VAL A 3 -9.84 -1.74 53.33
C VAL A 3 -9.46 -2.12 51.90
N THR A 4 -8.39 -1.53 51.38
CA THR A 4 -7.86 -1.90 50.06
C THR A 4 -7.39 -3.36 50.04
N LEU A 5 -6.80 -3.85 51.14
CA LEU A 5 -6.46 -5.27 51.28
C LEU A 5 -7.71 -6.16 51.25
N ALA A 6 -8.75 -5.81 52.01
CA ALA A 6 -10.00 -6.59 52.03
C ALA A 6 -10.64 -6.68 50.63
N ALA A 7 -10.69 -5.56 49.90
CA ALA A 7 -11.18 -5.53 48.53
C ALA A 7 -10.32 -6.38 47.59
N ALA A 8 -8.99 -6.25 47.66
CA ALA A 8 -8.07 -7.04 46.84
C ALA A 8 -8.18 -8.54 47.12
N VAL A 9 -8.31 -8.94 48.40
CA VAL A 9 -8.47 -10.34 48.80
C VAL A 9 -9.83 -10.88 48.34
N LEU A 10 -10.93 -10.14 48.52
CA LEU A 10 -12.25 -10.58 48.05
C LEU A 10 -12.27 -10.78 46.53
N CYS A 11 -11.77 -9.81 45.77
CA CYS A 11 -11.68 -9.91 44.31
C CYS A 11 -10.72 -11.02 43.88
N GLY A 12 -9.57 -11.17 44.55
CA GLY A 12 -8.59 -12.23 44.28
C GLY A 12 -9.15 -13.63 44.54
N LEU A 13 -9.80 -13.84 45.68
CA LEU A 13 -10.46 -15.11 46.02
C LEU A 13 -11.57 -15.46 45.02
N SER A 14 -12.29 -14.45 44.51
CA SER A 14 -13.29 -14.64 43.45
C SER A 14 -12.61 -15.01 42.13
N MET A 15 -11.57 -14.28 41.71
CA MET A 15 -10.83 -14.55 40.47
C MET A 15 -10.21 -15.96 40.43
N VAL A 16 -9.80 -16.46 41.59
CA VAL A 16 -9.21 -17.79 41.76
C VAL A 16 -10.27 -18.90 41.93
N GLY A 17 -11.49 -18.51 42.28
CA GLY A 17 -12.62 -19.42 42.49
C GLY A 17 -12.53 -20.20 43.79
N VAL A 18 -12.66 -19.49 44.92
CA VAL A 18 -12.73 -20.03 46.28
C VAL A 18 -14.15 -19.93 46.86
N LEU A 19 -14.60 -20.96 47.58
CA LEU A 19 -15.90 -20.98 48.27
C LEU A 19 -15.96 -19.88 49.35
N PRO A 20 -17.04 -19.08 49.49
CA PRO A 20 -18.34 -19.15 48.79
C PRO A 20 -18.53 -18.07 47.69
N LEU A 21 -17.48 -17.62 47.01
CA LEU A 21 -17.57 -16.53 46.02
C LEU A 21 -18.10 -17.02 44.67
N PHE A 22 -18.71 -16.13 43.88
CA PHE A 22 -19.29 -16.47 42.58
C PHE A 22 -18.28 -17.09 41.60
N GLY A 23 -17.01 -16.69 41.67
CA GLY A 23 -15.98 -17.29 40.82
C GLY A 23 -15.72 -18.77 41.09
N PHE A 24 -16.04 -19.29 42.28
CA PHE A 24 -16.01 -20.74 42.54
C PHE A 24 -17.08 -21.46 41.71
N VAL A 25 -18.31 -20.94 41.73
CA VAL A 25 -19.44 -21.49 40.97
C VAL A 25 -19.13 -21.48 39.46
N ALA A 26 -18.56 -20.37 38.94
CA ALA A 26 -18.17 -20.27 37.55
C ALA A 26 -17.06 -21.28 37.17
N LYS A 27 -16.04 -21.44 38.03
CA LYS A 27 -14.96 -22.41 37.81
C LYS A 27 -15.44 -23.85 37.88
N GLU A 28 -16.33 -24.17 38.82
CA GLU A 28 -16.89 -25.51 38.97
C GLU A 28 -17.81 -25.87 37.80
N LEU A 29 -18.65 -24.94 37.33
CA LEU A 29 -19.42 -25.12 36.10
C LEU A 29 -18.52 -25.33 34.88
N TYR A 30 -17.44 -24.55 34.76
CA TYR A 30 -16.49 -24.71 33.66
C TYR A 30 -15.85 -26.10 33.68
N TYR A 31 -15.36 -26.57 34.84
CA TYR A 31 -14.81 -27.93 34.98
C TYR A 31 -15.87 -29.02 34.79
N GLY A 32 -17.08 -28.84 35.32
CA GLY A 32 -18.20 -29.76 35.12
C GLY A 32 -18.54 -29.92 33.64
N SER A 33 -18.56 -28.82 32.88
CA SER A 33 -18.81 -28.84 31.43
C SER A 33 -17.71 -29.57 30.66
N LEU A 34 -16.43 -29.38 31.02
CA LEU A 34 -15.30 -30.06 30.38
C LEU A 34 -15.26 -31.56 30.71
N VAL A 35 -15.58 -31.94 31.95
CA VAL A 35 -15.69 -33.35 32.35
C VAL A 35 -16.87 -34.02 31.67
N HIS A 36 -18.02 -33.34 31.58
CA HIS A 36 -19.18 -33.86 30.86
C HIS A 36 -18.86 -34.04 29.36
N ALA A 37 -18.18 -33.06 28.75
CA ALA A 37 -17.69 -33.18 27.37
C ALA A 37 -16.71 -34.35 27.20
N ALA A 38 -15.85 -34.62 28.20
CA ALA A 38 -14.94 -35.76 28.18
C ALA A 38 -15.70 -37.10 28.23
N SER A 39 -16.73 -37.20 29.06
CA SER A 39 -17.58 -38.40 29.15
C SER A 39 -18.39 -38.65 27.88
N LEU A 40 -18.83 -37.60 27.20
CA LEU A 40 -19.49 -37.73 25.90
C LEU A 40 -18.50 -38.14 24.81
N ALA A 41 -17.26 -37.64 24.88
CA ALA A 41 -16.20 -37.98 23.95
C ALA A 41 -15.75 -39.46 24.04
N GLU A 42 -16.00 -40.15 25.16
CA GLU A 42 -15.81 -41.61 25.25
C GLU A 42 -16.77 -42.39 24.33
N SER A 43 -17.92 -41.80 23.98
CA SER A 43 -18.93 -42.42 23.11
C SER A 43 -18.81 -42.03 21.63
N LEU A 44 -17.89 -41.11 21.28
CA LEU A 44 -17.70 -40.63 19.92
C LEU A 44 -16.72 -41.50 19.12
N PRO A 45 -16.97 -41.71 17.81
CA PRO A 45 -16.05 -42.45 16.93
C PRO A 45 -14.72 -41.70 16.75
N MET A 46 -13.65 -42.46 16.48
CA MET A 46 -12.30 -41.94 16.23
C MET A 46 -12.31 -40.96 15.04
N VAL A 47 -11.82 -39.74 15.24
CA VAL A 47 -11.54 -38.78 14.17
C VAL A 47 -10.02 -38.78 13.96
N ASP A 48 -9.57 -39.07 12.73
CA ASP A 48 -8.15 -39.10 12.35
C ASP A 48 -7.25 -39.99 13.24
N TYR A 49 -7.71 -41.19 13.60
CA TYR A 49 -7.01 -42.16 14.47
C TYR A 49 -6.70 -41.67 15.90
N VAL A 50 -7.21 -40.50 16.30
CA VAL A 50 -7.04 -39.95 17.65
C VAL A 50 -8.39 -40.03 18.40
N PRO A 51 -8.44 -40.66 19.59
CA PRO A 51 -9.65 -40.66 20.41
C PRO A 51 -10.10 -39.23 20.73
N GLY A 52 -11.40 -38.93 20.61
CA GLY A 52 -11.94 -37.60 20.97
C GLY A 52 -11.63 -37.23 22.43
N THR A 53 -11.52 -38.22 23.30
CA THR A 53 -11.04 -38.10 24.69
C THR A 53 -9.65 -37.49 24.82
N PHE A 54 -8.77 -37.66 23.84
CA PHE A 54 -7.43 -37.07 23.85
C PHE A 54 -7.47 -35.54 23.77
N TRP A 55 -8.24 -34.98 22.83
CA TRP A 55 -8.38 -33.54 22.65
C TRP A 55 -9.07 -32.87 23.84
N VAL A 56 -10.14 -33.48 24.36
CA VAL A 56 -10.82 -32.96 25.55
C VAL A 56 -9.92 -33.08 26.79
N GLY A 57 -9.12 -34.14 26.89
CA GLY A 57 -8.10 -34.30 27.92
C GLY A 57 -7.03 -33.19 27.87
N ILE A 58 -6.54 -32.84 26.67
CA ILE A 58 -5.63 -31.70 26.49
C ILE A 58 -6.31 -30.40 26.94
N LEU A 59 -7.54 -30.13 26.50
CA LEU A 59 -8.26 -28.92 26.91
C LEU A 59 -8.43 -28.85 28.44
N LEU A 60 -8.78 -29.97 29.08
CA LEU A 60 -8.94 -30.06 30.53
C LEU A 60 -7.60 -29.82 31.25
N THR A 61 -6.51 -30.44 30.80
CA THR A 61 -5.18 -30.22 31.38
C THR A 61 -4.70 -28.79 31.20
N VAL A 62 -4.92 -28.17 30.05
CA VAL A 62 -4.61 -26.75 29.78
C VAL A 62 -5.47 -25.85 30.65
N ALA A 63 -6.77 -26.11 30.78
CA ALA A 63 -7.69 -25.36 31.61
C ALA A 63 -7.31 -25.40 33.10
N VAL A 64 -7.00 -26.58 33.62
CA VAL A 64 -6.53 -26.80 34.99
C VAL A 64 -5.19 -26.09 35.22
N SER A 65 -4.23 -26.27 34.32
CA SER A 65 -2.90 -25.65 34.42
C SER A 65 -2.97 -24.12 34.32
N SER A 66 -3.81 -23.59 33.43
CA SER A 66 -4.05 -22.16 33.29
C SER A 66 -4.63 -21.56 34.58
N ASN A 67 -5.63 -22.21 35.18
CA ASN A 67 -6.20 -21.75 36.45
C ASN A 67 -5.23 -21.88 37.64
N VAL A 68 -4.32 -22.86 37.64
CA VAL A 68 -3.22 -22.94 38.63
C VAL A 68 -2.25 -21.77 38.47
N LEU A 69 -1.89 -21.40 37.23
CA LEU A 69 -1.05 -20.22 36.97
C LEU A 69 -1.78 -18.92 37.32
N LEU A 70 -3.09 -18.84 37.03
CA LEU A 70 -3.94 -17.72 37.40
C LEU A 70 -4.01 -17.56 38.92
N PHE A 71 -4.13 -18.65 39.68
CA PHE A 71 -4.04 -18.65 41.14
C PHE A 71 -2.76 -17.96 41.61
N ALA A 72 -1.62 -18.39 41.07
CA ALA A 72 -0.32 -17.87 41.48
C ALA A 72 -0.15 -16.39 41.11
N ALA A 73 -0.56 -16.00 39.90
CA ALA A 73 -0.53 -14.61 39.44
C ALA A 73 -1.46 -13.71 40.27
N ALA A 74 -2.70 -14.14 40.52
CA ALA A 74 -3.65 -13.40 41.34
C ALA A 74 -3.15 -13.25 42.78
N SER A 75 -2.54 -14.29 43.37
CA SER A 75 -1.94 -14.23 44.70
C SER A 75 -0.75 -13.27 44.78
N LEU A 76 0.07 -13.20 43.72
CA LEU A 76 1.18 -12.24 43.62
C LEU A 76 0.70 -10.78 43.57
N VAL A 77 -0.48 -10.52 43.03
CA VAL A 77 -1.04 -9.16 42.92
C VAL A 77 -1.90 -8.80 44.13
N CYS A 78 -2.71 -9.73 44.63
CA CYS A 78 -3.71 -9.43 45.67
C CYS A 78 -3.17 -9.58 47.10
N ILE A 79 -2.16 -10.42 47.31
CA ILE A 79 -1.64 -10.74 48.65
C ILE A 79 -0.25 -10.13 48.84
N LYS A 80 0.70 -10.45 47.95
CA LYS A 80 2.11 -10.07 48.13
C LYS A 80 2.36 -8.57 48.38
N PRO A 81 1.63 -7.60 47.78
CA PRO A 81 1.88 -6.18 48.05
C PRO A 81 1.60 -5.76 49.50
N PHE A 82 0.72 -6.48 50.21
CA PHE A 82 0.30 -6.13 51.56
C PHE A 82 1.01 -6.94 52.66
N PHE A 83 1.68 -8.04 52.28
CA PHE A 83 2.38 -8.93 53.20
C PHE A 83 3.89 -8.92 52.90
N GLY A 84 4.69 -8.41 53.84
CA GLY A 84 6.14 -8.36 53.75
C GLY A 84 6.75 -7.18 54.52
N PRO A 85 8.09 -7.10 54.60
CA PRO A 85 8.75 -5.94 55.18
C PRO A 85 8.48 -4.69 54.32
N ARG A 86 8.23 -3.55 54.97
CA ARG A 86 8.05 -2.28 54.27
C ARG A 86 9.33 -1.90 53.53
N THR A 87 9.21 -1.57 52.26
CA THR A 87 10.26 -0.93 51.46
C THR A 87 10.11 0.58 51.50
N SER A 88 11.14 1.33 51.10
CA SER A 88 11.10 2.80 50.99
C SER A 88 9.94 3.31 50.13
N ALA A 89 9.52 2.54 49.12
CA ALA A 89 8.36 2.87 48.28
C ALA A 89 7.00 2.72 49.00
N THR A 90 6.95 1.96 50.10
CA THR A 90 5.71 1.66 50.85
C THR A 90 5.63 2.38 52.20
N GLU A 91 6.64 3.17 52.55
CA GLU A 91 6.76 3.80 53.87
C GLU A 91 5.64 4.83 54.13
N ASN A 92 5.29 5.61 53.10
CA ASN A 92 4.21 6.59 53.13
C ASN A 92 2.87 6.06 52.57
N ALA A 93 2.73 4.74 52.43
CA ALA A 93 1.55 4.14 51.84
C ALA A 93 0.33 4.24 52.78
N HIS A 94 -0.70 4.99 52.39
CA HIS A 94 -1.95 5.18 53.13
C HIS A 94 -3.18 4.77 52.31
N GLU A 95 -4.33 4.64 52.96
CA GLU A 95 -5.58 4.32 52.23
C GLU A 95 -5.91 5.36 51.17
N GLY A 96 -6.40 4.91 50.02
CA GLY A 96 -6.92 5.79 48.97
C GLY A 96 -8.20 6.50 49.41
N SER A 97 -8.62 7.48 48.61
CA SER A 97 -9.94 8.11 48.82
C SER A 97 -11.06 7.07 48.74
N VAL A 98 -12.21 7.37 49.38
CA VAL A 98 -13.36 6.44 49.41
C VAL A 98 -13.77 5.99 48.00
N ALA A 99 -13.73 6.89 47.02
CA ALA A 99 -14.06 6.58 45.63
C ALA A 99 -13.13 5.51 44.99
N MET A 100 -11.88 5.41 45.43
CA MET A 100 -10.91 4.47 44.87
C MET A 100 -11.09 3.05 45.39
N TRP A 101 -11.37 2.88 46.69
CA TRP A 101 -11.53 1.54 47.28
C TRP A 101 -12.98 1.06 47.31
N ALA A 102 -13.97 1.96 47.28
CA ALA A 102 -15.38 1.58 47.35
C ALA A 102 -15.81 0.73 46.15
N CYS A 103 -15.43 1.10 44.91
CA CYS A 103 -15.83 0.35 43.72
C CYS A 103 -15.29 -1.10 43.72
N PRO A 104 -13.98 -1.35 43.93
CA PRO A 104 -13.47 -2.72 44.04
C PRO A 104 -14.13 -3.50 45.19
N LEU A 105 -14.37 -2.87 46.34
CA LEU A 105 -14.99 -3.54 47.48
C LEU A 105 -16.44 -3.94 47.17
N VAL A 106 -17.23 -3.03 46.59
CA VAL A 106 -18.62 -3.31 46.20
C VAL A 106 -18.66 -4.46 45.18
N LEU A 107 -17.78 -4.47 44.18
CA LEU A 107 -17.72 -5.58 43.22
C LEU A 107 -17.33 -6.91 43.87
N GLY A 108 -16.38 -6.91 44.81
CA GLY A 108 -16.03 -8.09 45.59
C GLY A 108 -17.20 -8.58 46.46
N LEU A 109 -17.95 -7.67 47.08
CA LEU A 109 -19.15 -7.99 47.86
C LEU A 109 -20.29 -8.52 46.97
N VAL A 110 -20.50 -7.94 45.78
CA VAL A 110 -21.47 -8.46 44.81
C VAL A 110 -21.11 -9.88 44.40
N SER A 111 -19.81 -10.18 44.16
CA SER A 111 -19.37 -11.56 43.91
C SER A 111 -19.67 -12.50 45.08
N LEU A 112 -19.55 -12.04 46.32
CA LEU A 112 -19.92 -12.82 47.51
C LEU A 112 -21.43 -13.08 47.59
N VAL A 113 -22.25 -12.05 47.36
CA VAL A 113 -23.71 -12.17 47.36
C VAL A 113 -24.19 -13.10 46.25
N CYS A 114 -23.69 -12.92 45.03
CA CYS A 114 -23.99 -13.79 43.89
C CYS A 114 -23.48 -15.22 44.10
N GLY A 115 -22.38 -15.40 44.82
CA GLY A 115 -21.89 -16.71 45.21
C GLY A 115 -22.84 -17.41 46.18
N LEU A 116 -23.27 -16.72 47.24
CA LEU A 116 -24.18 -17.26 48.26
C LEU A 116 -25.61 -17.51 47.74
N LEU A 117 -26.09 -16.70 46.80
CA LEU A 117 -27.44 -16.80 46.20
C LEU A 117 -27.37 -17.02 44.68
N PRO A 118 -26.76 -18.14 44.22
CA PRO A 118 -26.45 -18.31 42.81
C PRO A 118 -27.70 -18.59 41.97
N ALA A 119 -28.75 -19.18 42.56
CA ALA A 119 -30.02 -19.47 41.91
C ALA A 119 -30.72 -18.21 41.34
N SER A 120 -30.43 -17.02 41.87
CA SER A 120 -30.96 -15.76 41.35
C SER A 120 -30.49 -15.43 39.93
N LEU A 121 -29.42 -16.07 39.47
CA LEU A 121 -28.80 -15.86 38.15
C LEU A 121 -29.14 -16.97 37.15
N ASP A 122 -29.81 -18.05 37.57
CA ASP A 122 -30.13 -19.21 36.73
C ASP A 122 -30.91 -18.80 35.47
N ASP A 123 -32.01 -18.07 35.64
CA ASP A 123 -32.87 -17.64 34.53
C ASP A 123 -32.14 -16.72 33.54
N LEU A 124 -31.31 -15.82 34.05
CA LEU A 124 -30.54 -14.88 33.23
C LEU A 124 -29.49 -15.62 32.38
N LEU A 125 -28.76 -16.56 33.00
CA LEU A 125 -27.76 -17.36 32.29
C LEU A 125 -28.41 -18.38 31.35
N ALA A 126 -29.53 -18.98 31.74
CA ALA A 126 -30.31 -19.90 30.90
C ALA A 126 -30.85 -19.19 29.65
N ALA A 127 -31.38 -17.97 29.78
CA ALA A 127 -31.82 -17.16 28.64
C ALA A 127 -30.66 -16.84 27.68
N GLY A 128 -29.49 -16.45 28.20
CA GLY A 128 -28.31 -16.18 27.38
C GLY A 128 -27.79 -17.44 26.67
N SER A 129 -27.68 -18.55 27.42
CA SER A 129 -27.15 -19.81 26.91
C SER A 129 -28.08 -20.45 25.87
N SER A 130 -29.39 -20.41 26.11
CA SER A 130 -30.40 -20.95 25.18
C SER A 130 -30.45 -20.17 23.86
N THR A 131 -30.23 -18.85 23.90
CA THR A 131 -30.14 -18.02 22.69
C THR A 131 -28.90 -18.35 21.86
N ILE A 132 -27.75 -18.57 22.50
CA ILE A 132 -26.50 -18.90 21.80
C ILE A 132 -26.57 -20.30 21.17
N VAL A 133 -27.12 -21.28 21.87
CA VAL A 133 -27.16 -22.69 21.41
C VAL A 133 -28.39 -22.97 20.53
N GLY A 134 -29.42 -22.14 20.58
CA GLY A 134 -30.67 -22.32 19.81
C GLY A 134 -31.60 -23.40 20.35
N ARG A 135 -31.40 -23.84 21.61
CA ARG A 135 -32.27 -24.80 22.32
C ARG A 135 -32.39 -24.42 23.78
N SER A 136 -33.46 -24.84 24.45
CA SER A 136 -33.61 -24.62 25.90
C SER A 136 -32.46 -25.29 26.65
N VAL A 137 -31.65 -24.50 27.35
CA VAL A 137 -30.58 -24.96 28.25
C VAL A 137 -31.01 -24.61 29.66
N SER A 138 -31.25 -25.62 30.50
CA SER A 138 -31.48 -25.42 31.93
C SER A 138 -30.13 -25.24 32.62
N VAL A 139 -29.91 -24.07 33.22
CA VAL A 139 -28.74 -23.79 34.06
C VAL A 139 -29.19 -23.92 35.51
N HIS A 140 -28.48 -24.73 36.29
CA HIS A 140 -28.71 -24.89 37.71
C HIS A 140 -27.43 -24.55 38.48
N LEU A 141 -27.32 -23.30 38.91
CA LEU A 141 -26.24 -22.85 39.76
C LEU A 141 -26.55 -23.21 41.21
N ALA A 142 -25.76 -24.12 41.77
CA ALA A 142 -25.69 -24.32 43.21
C ALA A 142 -24.29 -23.94 43.71
N LEU A 143 -24.20 -23.47 44.95
CA LEU A 143 -22.91 -23.25 45.61
C LEU A 143 -22.21 -24.59 45.90
N TRP A 144 -23.00 -25.65 46.07
CA TRP A 144 -22.51 -26.96 46.47
C TRP A 144 -23.33 -28.06 45.80
N HIS A 145 -22.74 -28.75 44.82
CA HIS A 145 -23.37 -29.88 44.11
C HIS A 145 -22.96 -31.25 44.68
N GLY A 146 -22.31 -31.29 45.85
CA GLY A 146 -21.78 -32.52 46.47
C GLY A 146 -20.34 -32.84 46.07
N VAL A 147 -19.83 -34.01 46.47
CA VAL A 147 -18.48 -34.45 46.08
C VAL A 147 -18.51 -34.97 44.65
N ASN A 148 -18.21 -34.10 43.69
CA ASN A 148 -18.13 -34.41 42.26
C ASN A 148 -16.68 -34.30 41.73
N SER A 149 -16.45 -34.73 40.49
CA SER A 149 -15.13 -34.65 39.84
C SER A 149 -14.66 -33.21 39.62
N ALA A 150 -15.57 -32.26 39.38
CA ALA A 150 -15.27 -30.84 39.21
C ALA A 150 -14.74 -30.21 40.51
N LEU A 151 -15.28 -30.60 41.67
CA LEU A 151 -14.85 -30.19 43.00
C LEU A 151 -13.45 -30.72 43.30
N LEU A 152 -13.16 -31.98 42.96
CA LEU A 152 -11.81 -32.55 43.11
C LEU A 152 -10.78 -31.79 42.26
N LEU A 153 -11.11 -31.45 41.02
CA LEU A 153 -10.27 -30.61 40.15
C LEU A 153 -10.12 -29.18 40.71
N SER A 154 -11.20 -28.62 41.28
CA SER A 154 -11.18 -27.31 41.93
C SER A 154 -10.27 -27.30 43.16
N LEU A 155 -10.36 -28.31 44.04
CA LEU A 155 -9.48 -28.51 45.18
C LEU A 155 -8.03 -28.72 44.74
N PHE A 156 -7.80 -29.53 43.70
CA PHE A 156 -6.49 -29.73 43.12
C PHE A 156 -5.89 -28.41 42.60
N THR A 157 -6.66 -27.59 41.89
CA THR A 157 -6.16 -26.29 41.40
C THR A 157 -5.82 -25.32 42.52
N LEU A 158 -6.60 -25.31 43.60
CA LEU A 158 -6.29 -24.51 44.79
C LEU A 158 -5.00 -25.03 45.46
N ALA A 159 -4.89 -26.34 45.68
CA ALA A 159 -3.71 -26.94 46.30
C ALA A 159 -2.44 -26.73 45.46
N ALA A 160 -2.51 -27.01 44.16
CA ALA A 160 -1.40 -26.80 43.22
C ALA A 160 -1.03 -25.32 43.10
N GLY A 161 -2.03 -24.42 43.09
CA GLY A 161 -1.81 -22.98 43.09
C GLY A 161 -1.09 -22.48 44.35
N VAL A 162 -1.48 -22.98 45.54
CA VAL A 162 -0.79 -22.67 46.81
C VAL A 162 0.65 -23.16 46.79
N VAL A 163 0.90 -24.39 46.33
CA VAL A 163 2.26 -24.94 46.20
C VAL A 163 3.10 -24.10 45.23
N LEU A 164 2.53 -23.73 44.09
CA LEU A 164 3.22 -22.92 43.07
C LEU A 164 3.53 -21.51 43.59
N TYR A 165 2.62 -20.89 44.34
CA TYR A 165 2.84 -19.60 44.99
C TYR A 165 3.89 -19.66 46.11
N ALA A 166 3.92 -20.75 46.89
CA ALA A 166 4.94 -20.99 47.91
C ALA A 166 6.34 -21.17 47.27
N GLN A 167 6.41 -21.88 46.14
CA GLN A 167 7.64 -22.13 45.40
C GLN A 167 7.96 -21.06 44.33
N ARG A 168 7.25 -19.92 44.34
CA ARG A 168 7.33 -18.87 43.30
C ARG A 168 8.76 -18.45 42.93
N HIS A 169 9.67 -18.39 43.89
CA HIS A 169 11.05 -17.96 43.64
C HIS A 169 11.82 -18.98 42.78
N ARG A 170 11.59 -20.28 43.00
CA ARG A 170 12.18 -21.35 42.19
C ARG A 170 11.54 -21.40 40.81
N VAL A 171 10.22 -21.26 40.74
CA VAL A 171 9.46 -21.27 39.47
C VAL A 171 9.87 -20.09 38.59
N LEU A 172 9.94 -18.87 39.14
CA LEU A 172 10.39 -17.70 38.40
C LEU A 172 11.82 -17.87 37.89
N HIS A 173 12.74 -18.41 38.70
CA HIS A 173 14.11 -18.66 38.27
C HIS A 173 14.19 -19.72 37.16
N ALA A 174 13.36 -20.77 37.20
CA ALA A 174 13.25 -21.74 36.13
C ALA A 174 12.67 -21.12 34.84
N LEU A 175 11.71 -20.21 34.97
CA LEU A 175 11.08 -19.52 33.84
C LEU A 175 12.01 -18.52 33.14
N LEU A 176 13.04 -18.00 33.82
CA LEU A 176 14.05 -17.12 33.19
C LEU A 176 14.80 -17.81 32.05
N VAL A 177 14.90 -19.14 32.05
CA VAL A 177 15.47 -19.90 30.92
C VAL A 177 14.66 -19.70 29.64
N PHE A 178 13.35 -19.50 29.78
CA PHE A 178 12.43 -19.22 28.67
C PHE A 178 12.34 -17.72 28.33
N ASP A 179 13.12 -16.84 28.96
CA ASP A 179 13.16 -15.43 28.58
C ASP A 179 13.69 -15.26 27.13
N SER A 180 14.46 -16.22 26.62
CA SER A 180 14.81 -16.23 25.20
C SER A 180 13.61 -16.41 24.27
N LEU A 181 12.51 -17.03 24.73
CA LEU A 181 11.25 -17.14 23.98
C LEU A 181 10.49 -15.80 23.93
N SER A 182 10.66 -14.92 24.92
CA SER A 182 10.03 -13.58 24.94
C SER A 182 10.51 -12.71 23.76
N LYS A 183 11.70 -13.02 23.22
CA LYS A 183 12.25 -12.41 22.01
C LYS A 183 11.43 -12.70 20.75
N PHE A 184 10.62 -13.75 20.73
CA PHE A 184 9.79 -14.17 19.60
C PHE A 184 8.29 -14.03 19.92
N GLY A 185 7.92 -12.95 20.61
CA GLY A 185 6.52 -12.66 20.95
C GLY A 185 5.72 -12.01 19.81
N PRO A 186 4.37 -12.03 19.89
CA PRO A 186 3.48 -11.38 18.92
C PRO A 186 3.81 -9.90 18.67
N SER A 187 4.25 -9.17 19.71
CA SER A 187 4.64 -7.76 19.63
C SER A 187 5.81 -7.53 18.67
N ARG A 188 6.79 -8.46 18.62
CA ARG A 188 7.91 -8.38 17.68
C ARG A 188 7.48 -8.67 16.25
N CYS A 189 6.57 -9.64 16.06
CA CYS A 189 5.99 -9.92 14.75
C CYS A 189 5.28 -8.68 14.20
N TYR A 190 4.45 -8.02 15.01
CA TYR A 190 3.78 -6.78 14.64
C TYR A 190 4.75 -5.66 14.25
N GLN A 191 5.79 -5.42 15.07
CA GLN A 191 6.81 -4.42 14.76
C GLN A 191 7.59 -4.77 13.49
N GLY A 192 7.93 -6.03 13.29
CA GLY A 192 8.62 -6.52 12.08
C GLY A 192 7.78 -6.32 10.82
N LEU A 193 6.47 -6.60 10.89
CA LEU A 193 5.55 -6.35 9.77
C LEU A 193 5.51 -4.87 9.40
N LEU A 194 5.38 -3.96 10.37
CA LEU A 194 5.39 -2.52 10.11
C LEU A 194 6.71 -2.04 9.49
N GLN A 195 7.84 -2.56 9.98
CA GLN A 195 9.14 -2.24 9.40
C GLN A 195 9.29 -2.75 7.97
N ALA A 196 8.81 -3.98 7.70
CA ALA A 196 8.80 -4.56 6.37
C ALA A 196 7.94 -3.73 5.40
N THR A 197 6.74 -3.31 5.81
CA THR A 197 5.88 -2.44 4.99
C THR A 197 6.59 -1.14 4.64
N ASN A 198 7.23 -0.49 5.62
CA ASN A 198 7.98 0.75 5.38
C ASN A 198 9.24 0.54 4.53
N ALA A 199 9.88 -0.62 4.62
CA ALA A 199 11.03 -0.96 3.78
C ALA A 199 10.60 -1.19 2.33
N VAL A 200 9.50 -1.91 2.11
CA VAL A 200 8.90 -2.13 0.80
C VAL A 200 8.47 -0.81 0.17
N ALA A 201 7.82 0.07 0.93
CA ALA A 201 7.42 1.40 0.44
C ALA A 201 8.63 2.24 -0.01
N ARG A 202 9.72 2.24 0.79
CA ARG A 202 10.95 2.95 0.45
C ARG A 202 11.63 2.38 -0.80
N TRP A 203 11.72 1.05 -0.89
CA TRP A 203 12.28 0.38 -2.06
C TRP A 203 11.46 0.66 -3.32
N GLN A 204 10.14 0.54 -3.25
CA GLN A 204 9.25 0.83 -4.38
C GLN A 204 9.42 2.28 -4.85
N THR A 205 9.48 3.22 -3.92
CA THR A 205 9.64 4.64 -4.23
C THR A 205 11.00 4.91 -4.87
N SER A 206 12.09 4.31 -4.38
CA SER A 206 13.41 4.53 -4.98
C SER A 206 13.55 3.92 -6.38
N VAL A 207 12.84 2.83 -6.67
CA VAL A 207 12.79 2.23 -8.01
C VAL A 207 11.95 3.08 -8.97
N LEU A 208 10.73 3.44 -8.55
CA LEU A 208 9.79 4.17 -9.41
C LEU A 208 10.15 5.65 -9.55
N GLN A 209 10.41 6.34 -8.45
CA GLN A 209 10.68 7.79 -8.40
C GLN A 209 12.19 8.09 -8.28
N ASN A 210 12.99 7.54 -9.19
CA ASN A 210 14.45 7.71 -9.18
C ASN A 210 14.94 9.13 -9.54
N GLY A 211 14.04 10.02 -9.98
CA GLY A 211 14.36 11.42 -10.29
C GLY A 211 14.97 11.67 -11.67
N TYR A 212 15.26 10.63 -12.45
CA TYR A 212 15.86 10.76 -13.78
C TYR A 212 14.80 10.75 -14.87
N LEU A 213 14.65 11.88 -15.58
CA LEU A 213 13.69 12.05 -16.68
C LEU A 213 13.81 10.95 -17.74
N SER A 214 15.04 10.55 -18.08
CA SER A 214 15.30 9.51 -19.08
C SER A 214 14.68 8.16 -18.70
N ASN A 215 14.63 7.82 -17.41
CA ASN A 215 14.01 6.57 -16.96
C ASN A 215 12.48 6.63 -17.06
N TYR A 216 11.88 7.78 -16.74
CA TYR A 216 10.44 8.00 -16.92
C TYR A 216 10.05 7.92 -18.41
N LEU A 217 10.82 8.59 -19.29
CA LEU A 217 10.61 8.52 -20.74
C LEU A 217 10.72 7.08 -21.25
N LEU A 218 11.75 6.34 -20.83
CA LEU A 218 11.91 4.93 -21.21
C LEU A 218 10.71 4.09 -20.77
N MET A 219 10.23 4.27 -19.53
CA MET A 219 9.07 3.55 -19.03
C MET A 219 7.79 3.89 -19.81
N MET A 220 7.56 5.16 -20.14
CA MET A 220 6.40 5.59 -20.93
C MET A 220 6.44 5.03 -22.36
N ILE A 221 7.62 5.04 -23.00
CA ILE A 221 7.80 4.45 -24.33
C ILE A 221 7.58 2.94 -24.26
N ALA A 222 8.18 2.25 -23.28
CA ALA A 222 8.02 0.82 -23.09
C ALA A 222 6.57 0.43 -22.83
N ALA A 223 5.85 1.19 -22.01
CA ALA A 223 4.42 0.99 -21.75
C ALA A 223 3.59 1.19 -23.04
N THR A 224 3.88 2.24 -23.82
CA THR A 224 3.19 2.49 -25.10
C THR A 224 3.42 1.34 -26.09
N VAL A 225 4.68 0.92 -26.25
CA VAL A 225 5.04 -0.23 -27.08
C VAL A 225 4.28 -1.47 -26.62
N PHE A 226 4.36 -1.78 -25.33
CA PHE A 226 3.67 -2.94 -24.74
C PHE A 226 2.16 -2.88 -24.99
N SER A 227 1.50 -1.74 -24.76
CA SER A 227 0.06 -1.56 -24.99
C SER A 227 -0.33 -1.74 -26.45
N VAL A 228 0.45 -1.21 -27.40
CA VAL A 228 0.19 -1.38 -28.83
C VAL A 228 0.34 -2.84 -29.23
N TRP A 229 1.41 -3.52 -28.82
CA TRP A 229 1.61 -4.93 -29.15
C TRP A 229 0.60 -5.86 -28.47
N LEU A 230 0.15 -5.52 -27.26
CA LEU A 230 -0.95 -6.21 -26.60
C LEU A 230 -2.26 -6.06 -27.40
N ALA A 231 -2.57 -4.85 -27.87
CA ALA A 231 -3.77 -4.58 -28.66
C ALA A 231 -3.72 -5.22 -30.07
N LEU A 232 -2.53 -5.32 -30.65
CA LEU A 232 -2.31 -5.97 -31.94
C LEU A 232 -2.19 -7.51 -31.83
N SER A 233 -2.09 -8.06 -30.63
CA SER A 233 -2.03 -9.52 -30.43
C SER A 233 -3.35 -10.19 -30.84
N GLY A 234 -3.28 -11.27 -31.63
CA GLY A 234 -4.45 -12.00 -32.17
C GLY A 234 -4.58 -11.95 -33.70
N GLU A 235 -5.81 -12.03 -34.22
CA GLU A 235 -6.13 -12.01 -35.66
C GLU A 235 -5.89 -10.64 -36.34
N SER A 236 -5.41 -9.63 -35.61
CA SER A 236 -5.13 -8.30 -36.15
C SER A 236 -3.90 -8.28 -37.07
N LEU A 237 -2.88 -9.10 -36.78
CA LEU A 237 -1.65 -9.17 -37.58
C LEU A 237 -1.88 -9.83 -38.95
N SER A 238 -2.87 -10.73 -39.09
CA SER A 238 -3.19 -11.38 -40.37
C SER A 238 -3.86 -10.43 -41.37
N ARG A 239 -4.33 -9.25 -40.92
CA ARG A 239 -4.88 -8.18 -41.78
C ARG A 239 -3.81 -7.30 -42.43
N LEU A 240 -2.54 -7.44 -42.05
CA LEU A 240 -1.42 -6.78 -42.71
C LEU A 240 -1.15 -7.48 -44.05
N SER A 241 -1.99 -7.20 -45.06
CA SER A 241 -1.74 -7.66 -46.43
C SER A 241 -0.51 -6.96 -47.03
N ALA A 242 0.10 -7.58 -48.06
CA ALA A 242 1.23 -7.02 -48.79
C ALA A 242 0.88 -5.62 -49.33
N PHE A 243 1.50 -4.59 -48.75
CA PHE A 243 1.36 -3.20 -49.18
C PHE A 243 2.08 -3.03 -50.53
N VAL A 244 1.39 -2.47 -51.52
CA VAL A 244 2.00 -2.14 -52.81
C VAL A 244 2.68 -0.78 -52.66
N TRP A 245 4.01 -0.78 -52.78
CA TRP A 245 4.82 0.42 -52.69
C TRP A 245 4.80 1.16 -54.02
N ASP A 246 3.96 2.18 -54.15
CA ASP A 246 4.00 3.12 -55.27
C ASP A 246 4.70 4.41 -54.83
N VAL A 247 6.04 4.36 -54.74
CA VAL A 247 6.87 5.50 -54.34
C VAL A 247 7.49 6.15 -55.57
N ARG A 248 7.21 7.43 -55.76
CA ARG A 248 7.80 8.19 -56.87
C ARG A 248 9.23 8.59 -56.53
N LEU A 249 10.06 8.80 -57.56
CA LEU A 249 11.49 9.10 -57.38
C LEU A 249 11.72 10.33 -56.47
N HIS A 250 10.93 11.39 -56.65
CA HIS A 250 11.06 12.62 -55.85
C HIS A 250 10.64 12.43 -54.38
N GLU A 251 9.63 11.60 -54.12
CA GLU A 251 9.22 11.22 -52.76
C GLU A 251 10.33 10.39 -52.08
N GLY A 252 10.87 9.41 -52.80
CA GLY A 252 12.00 8.59 -52.33
C GLY A 252 13.23 9.43 -52.01
N LEU A 253 13.55 10.43 -52.83
CA LEU A 253 14.68 11.33 -52.61
C LEU A 253 14.51 12.17 -51.34
N LEU A 254 13.31 12.71 -51.09
CA LEU A 254 13.02 13.44 -49.85
C LEU A 254 13.07 12.53 -48.62
N ILE A 255 12.54 11.31 -48.71
CA ILE A 255 12.61 10.32 -47.62
C ILE A 255 14.07 9.99 -47.30
N CYS A 256 14.89 9.74 -48.32
CA CYS A 256 16.33 9.49 -48.15
C CYS A 256 17.03 10.68 -47.47
N LEU A 257 16.69 11.92 -47.86
CA LEU A 257 17.24 13.13 -47.27
C LEU A 257 16.82 13.29 -45.79
N ILE A 258 15.55 13.01 -45.47
CA ILE A 258 15.05 12.98 -44.09
C ILE A 258 15.82 11.97 -43.24
N LEU A 259 16.01 10.74 -43.75
CA LEU A 259 16.74 9.70 -43.02
C LEU A 259 18.21 10.08 -42.81
N ALA A 260 18.87 10.62 -43.83
CA ALA A 260 20.25 11.09 -43.73
C ALA A 260 20.39 12.24 -42.72
N ALA A 261 19.47 13.20 -42.75
CA ALA A 261 19.42 14.31 -41.81
C ALA A 261 19.16 13.84 -40.37
N ALA A 262 18.21 12.92 -40.16
CA ALA A 262 17.92 12.33 -38.85
C ALA A 262 19.13 11.58 -38.27
N VAL A 263 19.81 10.76 -39.08
CA VAL A 263 21.05 10.06 -38.68
C VAL A 263 22.16 11.05 -38.33
N THR A 264 22.27 12.14 -39.08
CA THR A 264 23.26 13.21 -38.83
C THR A 264 22.95 13.94 -37.53
N ALA A 265 21.67 14.24 -37.26
CA ALA A 265 21.23 14.85 -36.00
C ALA A 265 21.58 13.97 -34.78
N VAL A 266 21.32 12.65 -34.86
CA VAL A 266 21.63 11.70 -33.77
C VAL A 266 23.13 11.56 -33.55
N ARG A 267 23.95 11.67 -34.61
CA ARG A 267 25.42 11.57 -34.52
C ARG A 267 26.14 12.91 -34.34
N ALA A 268 25.38 14.00 -34.27
CA ALA A 268 25.94 15.35 -34.20
C ALA A 268 26.90 15.50 -33.02
N LYS A 269 27.98 16.24 -33.25
CA LYS A 269 28.99 16.58 -32.24
C LYS A 269 28.85 18.02 -31.74
N THR A 270 28.01 18.83 -32.38
CA THR A 270 27.80 20.24 -32.08
C THR A 270 26.31 20.58 -32.14
N TRP A 271 25.88 21.56 -31.35
CA TRP A 271 24.50 22.05 -31.35
C TRP A 271 24.06 22.54 -32.73
N LEU A 272 24.92 23.30 -33.42
CA LEU A 272 24.65 23.82 -34.77
C LEU A 272 24.40 22.69 -35.78
N LEU A 273 25.18 21.60 -35.73
CA LEU A 273 24.99 20.46 -36.63
C LEU A 273 23.69 19.71 -36.32
N ALA A 274 23.35 19.55 -35.03
CA ALA A 274 22.11 18.90 -34.62
C ALA A 274 20.88 19.70 -35.06
N VAL A 275 20.87 21.01 -34.77
CA VAL A 275 19.77 21.92 -35.11
C VAL A 275 19.65 22.09 -36.62
N GLY A 276 20.76 22.27 -37.35
CA GLY A 276 20.73 22.37 -38.81
C GLY A 276 20.23 21.08 -39.48
N SER A 277 20.59 19.92 -38.95
CA SER A 277 20.07 18.63 -39.45
C SER A 277 18.58 18.45 -39.15
N LEU A 278 18.12 18.88 -37.97
CA LEU A 278 16.69 18.86 -37.63
C LEU A 278 15.90 19.84 -38.51
N GLY A 279 16.45 21.03 -38.77
CA GLY A 279 15.92 22.00 -39.72
C GLY A 279 15.72 21.39 -41.10
N LEU A 280 16.73 20.69 -41.61
CA LEU A 280 16.65 20.01 -42.90
C LEU A 280 15.52 18.97 -42.95
N VAL A 281 15.28 18.22 -41.86
CA VAL A 281 14.13 17.31 -41.77
C VAL A 281 12.82 18.09 -41.94
N GLY A 282 12.65 19.20 -41.24
CA GLY A 282 11.46 20.04 -41.33
C GLY A 282 11.21 20.62 -42.72
N TYR A 283 12.26 21.12 -43.39
CA TYR A 283 12.16 21.60 -44.78
C TYR A 283 11.79 20.46 -45.76
N CYS A 284 12.29 19.25 -45.55
CA CYS A 284 11.90 18.09 -46.36
C CYS A 284 10.43 17.70 -46.13
N VAL A 285 9.96 17.76 -44.88
CA VAL A 285 8.53 17.52 -44.53
C VAL A 285 7.64 18.58 -45.18
N ALA A 286 8.04 19.85 -45.16
CA ALA A 286 7.32 20.91 -45.87
C ALA A 286 7.30 20.65 -47.39
N GLY A 287 8.41 20.15 -47.96
CA GLY A 287 8.46 19.69 -49.35
C GLY A 287 7.45 18.57 -49.64
N LEU A 288 7.29 17.60 -48.74
CA LEU A 288 6.24 16.58 -48.85
C LEU A 288 4.84 17.20 -48.83
N PHE A 289 4.57 18.18 -47.98
CA PHE A 289 3.27 18.88 -47.98
C PHE A 289 2.99 19.57 -49.32
N VAL A 290 3.99 20.22 -49.94
CA VAL A 290 3.83 20.79 -51.28
C VAL A 290 3.49 19.72 -52.31
N LEU A 291 4.20 18.58 -52.30
CA LEU A 291 3.99 17.47 -53.24
C LEU A 291 2.61 16.84 -53.10
N PHE A 292 2.09 16.74 -51.87
CA PHE A 292 0.76 16.20 -51.58
C PHE A 292 -0.36 17.26 -51.62
N GLY A 293 -0.10 18.46 -52.15
CA GLY A 293 -1.13 19.47 -52.39
C GLY A 293 -1.64 20.20 -51.15
N ALA A 294 -0.83 20.28 -50.09
CA ALA A 294 -1.12 21.00 -48.84
C ALA A 294 -0.27 22.28 -48.71
N PRO A 295 -0.52 23.32 -49.53
CA PRO A 295 0.33 24.53 -49.58
C PRO A 295 0.30 25.33 -48.28
N ASP A 296 -0.86 25.42 -47.61
CA ASP A 296 -0.99 26.17 -46.35
C ASP A 296 -0.13 25.54 -45.24
N LEU A 297 -0.18 24.20 -45.12
CA LEU A 297 0.66 23.45 -44.18
C LEU A 297 2.15 23.61 -44.51
N ALA A 298 2.51 23.63 -45.79
CA ALA A 298 3.89 23.83 -46.21
C ALA A 298 4.40 25.23 -45.83
N MET A 299 3.63 26.28 -46.11
CA MET A 299 3.99 27.66 -45.75
C MET A 299 4.17 27.81 -44.24
N THR A 300 3.25 27.29 -43.44
CA THR A 300 3.38 27.32 -41.98
C THR A 300 4.58 26.52 -41.51
N GLN A 301 4.83 25.33 -42.07
CA GLN A 301 5.96 24.49 -41.70
C GLN A 301 7.28 25.20 -42.00
N PHE A 302 7.43 25.86 -43.15
CA PHE A 302 8.65 26.61 -43.46
C PHE A 302 8.91 27.74 -42.47
N VAL A 303 7.87 28.51 -42.12
CA VAL A 303 8.00 29.63 -41.16
C VAL A 303 8.35 29.11 -39.77
N VAL A 304 7.61 28.11 -39.28
CA VAL A 304 7.83 27.53 -37.94
C VAL A 304 9.19 26.84 -37.85
N GLU A 305 9.63 26.13 -38.88
CA GLU A 305 10.96 25.50 -38.91
C GLU A 305 12.06 26.55 -38.85
N THR A 306 11.94 27.62 -39.65
CA THR A 306 12.89 28.73 -39.65
C THR A 306 12.98 29.37 -38.26
N LEU A 307 11.82 29.65 -37.64
CA LEU A 307 11.76 30.23 -36.30
C LEU A 307 12.38 29.29 -35.24
N THR A 308 12.06 28.00 -35.31
CA THR A 308 12.54 26.99 -34.35
C THR A 308 14.06 26.83 -34.43
N VAL A 309 14.62 26.80 -35.65
CA VAL A 309 16.07 26.80 -35.86
C VAL A 309 16.72 28.04 -35.25
N ILE A 310 16.17 29.23 -35.50
CA ILE A 310 16.67 30.49 -34.91
C ILE A 310 16.63 30.42 -33.38
N LEU A 311 15.49 30.02 -32.80
CA LEU A 311 15.30 29.93 -31.35
C LEU A 311 16.27 28.92 -30.72
N PHE A 312 16.46 27.74 -31.32
CA PHE A 312 17.40 26.74 -30.81
C PHE A 312 18.85 27.20 -30.93
N VAL A 313 19.24 27.86 -32.03
CA VAL A 313 20.59 28.45 -32.14
C VAL A 313 20.81 29.51 -31.07
N MET A 314 19.84 30.41 -30.86
CA MET A 314 19.91 31.43 -29.80
C MET A 314 20.02 30.80 -28.40
N ALA A 315 19.22 29.77 -28.10
CA ALA A 315 19.22 29.10 -26.80
C ALA A 315 20.52 28.31 -26.57
N PHE A 316 20.95 27.50 -27.54
CA PHE A 316 22.11 26.62 -27.39
C PHE A 316 23.45 27.33 -27.52
N SER A 317 23.51 28.51 -28.15
CA SER A 317 24.71 29.35 -28.14
C SER A 317 25.18 29.76 -26.74
N ARG A 318 24.30 29.67 -25.73
CA ARG A 318 24.59 29.98 -24.32
C ARG A 318 24.90 28.75 -23.45
N LEU A 319 24.83 27.54 -24.00
CA LEU A 319 25.11 26.31 -23.27
C LEU A 319 26.57 25.88 -23.44
N PRO A 320 27.15 25.16 -22.46
CA PRO A 320 28.47 24.56 -22.60
C PRO A 320 28.51 23.56 -23.77
N ASP A 321 29.74 23.29 -24.25
CA ASP A 321 29.98 22.37 -25.35
C ASP A 321 29.38 20.99 -25.12
N PHE A 322 29.06 20.32 -26.24
CA PHE A 322 28.37 19.04 -26.30
C PHE A 322 29.14 17.93 -25.57
N ARG A 323 28.86 17.69 -24.27
CA ARG A 323 29.53 16.65 -23.48
C ARG A 323 28.86 15.29 -23.66
N ARG A 324 29.64 14.29 -24.10
CA ARG A 324 29.20 12.88 -24.12
C ARG A 324 29.35 12.28 -22.73
N MET A 325 28.29 12.36 -21.93
CA MET A 325 28.27 11.79 -20.57
C MET A 325 27.71 10.35 -20.52
N SER A 326 27.20 9.82 -21.63
CA SER A 326 26.52 8.53 -21.68
C SER A 326 27.46 7.35 -21.90
N SER A 327 27.33 6.29 -21.08
CA SER A 327 28.03 5.02 -21.27
C SER A 327 27.60 4.31 -22.56
N SER A 328 28.47 3.47 -23.13
CA SER A 328 28.15 2.68 -24.33
C SER A 328 26.95 1.76 -24.13
N ARG A 329 26.74 1.23 -22.91
CA ARG A 329 25.59 0.39 -22.57
C ARG A 329 24.27 1.16 -22.60
N SER A 330 24.23 2.38 -22.05
CA SER A 330 23.03 3.22 -22.11
C SER A 330 22.66 3.53 -23.55
N ARG A 331 23.64 3.90 -24.38
CA ARG A 331 23.38 4.23 -25.80
C ARG A 331 22.81 3.05 -26.58
N TRP A 332 23.31 1.84 -26.35
CA TRP A 332 22.76 0.64 -26.98
C TRP A 332 21.33 0.34 -26.51
N ARG A 333 21.06 0.45 -25.20
CA ARG A 333 19.70 0.31 -24.67
C ARG A 333 18.75 1.32 -25.32
N ASP A 334 19.14 2.59 -25.34
CA ASP A 334 18.30 3.67 -25.84
C ASP A 334 18.08 3.53 -27.37
N ALA A 335 19.08 3.05 -28.12
CA ALA A 335 18.95 2.74 -29.54
C ALA A 335 17.97 1.59 -29.80
N ILE A 336 18.03 0.52 -29.00
CA ILE A 336 17.07 -0.60 -29.09
C ILE A 336 15.66 -0.09 -28.81
N VAL A 337 15.46 0.65 -27.73
CA VAL A 337 14.15 1.23 -27.36
C VAL A 337 13.62 2.13 -28.47
N ALA A 338 14.44 3.03 -29.01
CA ALA A 338 14.05 3.92 -30.11
C ALA A 338 13.65 3.15 -31.38
N THR A 339 14.39 2.10 -31.71
CA THR A 339 14.12 1.27 -32.91
C THR A 339 12.82 0.49 -32.74
N VAL A 340 12.60 -0.12 -31.57
CA VAL A 340 11.37 -0.85 -31.26
C VAL A 340 10.18 0.11 -31.25
N ALA A 341 10.31 1.29 -30.64
CA ALA A 341 9.25 2.29 -30.61
C ALA A 341 8.88 2.78 -32.02
N GLY A 342 9.89 3.16 -32.82
CA GLY A 342 9.68 3.57 -34.21
C GLY A 342 9.02 2.48 -35.04
N GLY A 343 9.52 1.24 -34.96
CA GLY A 343 8.92 0.09 -35.63
C GLY A 343 7.48 -0.17 -35.18
N THR A 344 7.17 0.00 -33.90
CA THR A 344 5.82 -0.15 -33.36
C THR A 344 4.85 0.88 -33.94
N ILE A 345 5.25 2.15 -34.02
CA ILE A 345 4.44 3.21 -34.64
C ILE A 345 4.26 2.93 -36.13
N THR A 346 5.30 2.47 -36.84
CA THR A 346 5.19 2.07 -38.24
C THR A 346 4.16 0.96 -38.45
N VAL A 347 4.22 -0.11 -37.65
CA VAL A 347 3.24 -1.21 -37.71
C VAL A 347 1.84 -0.71 -37.40
N LEU A 348 1.70 0.14 -36.38
CA LEU A 348 0.41 0.72 -35.99
C LEU A 348 -0.20 1.56 -37.13
N LEU A 349 0.61 2.40 -37.80
CA LEU A 349 0.16 3.20 -38.95
C LEU A 349 -0.24 2.32 -40.13
N LEU A 350 0.56 1.30 -40.45
CA LEU A 350 0.24 0.34 -41.50
C LEU A 350 -1.07 -0.39 -41.21
N PHE A 351 -1.30 -0.80 -39.95
CA PHE A 351 -2.56 -1.39 -39.52
C PHE A 351 -3.73 -0.41 -39.60
N ALA A 352 -3.56 0.84 -39.14
CA ALA A 352 -4.62 1.86 -39.18
C ALA A 352 -5.12 2.12 -40.61
N MET A 353 -4.23 2.01 -41.60
CA MET A 353 -4.58 2.15 -43.01
C MET A 353 -5.48 1.02 -43.54
N THR A 354 -5.40 -0.20 -43.00
CA THR A 354 -6.24 -1.33 -43.45
C THR A 354 -7.66 -1.29 -42.88
N VAL A 355 -7.87 -0.57 -41.78
CA VAL A 355 -9.16 -0.51 -41.06
C VAL A 355 -10.07 0.63 -41.57
N ARG A 356 -9.53 1.55 -42.36
CA ARG A 356 -10.27 2.74 -42.82
C ARG A 356 -11.44 2.33 -43.73
N SER A 357 -12.66 2.41 -43.20
CA SER A 357 -13.86 1.82 -43.82
C SER A 357 -15.08 2.77 -43.88
N GLY A 358 -14.94 4.04 -43.47
CA GLY A 358 -16.04 5.02 -43.48
C GLY A 358 -16.00 6.01 -44.66
N HIS A 359 -17.16 6.57 -45.01
CA HIS A 359 -17.26 7.68 -45.97
C HIS A 359 -16.54 8.93 -45.43
N PRO A 360 -15.69 9.60 -46.23
CA PRO A 360 -14.95 10.77 -45.76
C PRO A 360 -15.86 11.99 -45.66
N ILE A 361 -15.78 12.71 -44.54
CA ILE A 361 -16.48 14.00 -44.33
C ILE A 361 -15.94 15.14 -45.22
N SER A 362 -14.87 14.90 -46.00
CA SER A 362 -14.28 15.89 -46.89
C SER A 362 -15.26 16.37 -47.98
N ALA A 363 -16.18 15.51 -48.41
CA ALA A 363 -17.22 15.89 -49.38
C ALA A 363 -18.15 16.97 -48.81
N TYR A 364 -18.59 16.81 -47.56
CA TYR A 364 -19.41 17.80 -46.86
C TYR A 364 -18.73 19.18 -46.82
N TYR A 365 -17.45 19.23 -46.42
CA TYR A 365 -16.72 20.50 -46.38
C TYR A 365 -16.56 21.12 -47.76
N ALA A 366 -16.24 20.31 -48.79
CA ALA A 366 -16.10 20.82 -50.15
C ALA A 366 -17.40 21.44 -50.69
N GLU A 367 -18.55 20.86 -50.38
CA GLU A 367 -19.87 21.35 -50.81
C GLU A 367 -20.28 22.62 -50.06
N HIS A 368 -20.02 22.71 -48.75
CA HIS A 368 -20.53 23.79 -47.90
C HIS A 368 -19.54 24.96 -47.71
N SER A 369 -18.26 24.83 -48.08
CA SER A 369 -17.27 25.90 -47.87
C SER A 369 -17.58 27.22 -48.58
N VAL A 370 -18.06 27.16 -49.83
CA VAL A 370 -18.43 28.37 -50.58
C VAL A 370 -19.86 28.79 -50.26
N ALA A 371 -20.77 27.83 -50.09
CA ALA A 371 -22.19 28.09 -49.89
C ALA A 371 -22.48 28.72 -48.51
N ASP A 372 -21.88 28.17 -47.45
CA ASP A 372 -22.20 28.57 -46.07
C ASP A 372 -21.14 29.51 -45.49
N ALA A 373 -19.86 29.22 -45.74
CA ALA A 373 -18.73 29.95 -45.17
C ALA A 373 -18.07 30.96 -46.15
N HIS A 374 -18.60 31.08 -47.37
CA HIS A 374 -18.21 32.09 -48.36
C HIS A 374 -16.71 32.10 -48.73
N GLY A 375 -15.99 31.00 -48.48
CA GLY A 375 -14.55 30.91 -48.68
C GLY A 375 -14.14 29.84 -49.69
N ARG A 376 -13.17 30.17 -50.55
CA ARG A 376 -12.63 29.24 -51.57
C ARG A 376 -11.45 28.43 -51.09
N ASN A 377 -10.71 28.91 -50.10
CA ASN A 377 -9.66 28.13 -49.46
C ASN A 377 -10.30 27.20 -48.42
N LEU A 378 -10.50 25.94 -48.81
CA LEU A 378 -11.12 24.90 -48.00
C LEU A 378 -10.45 24.72 -46.63
N VAL A 379 -9.11 24.75 -46.58
CA VAL A 379 -8.35 24.56 -45.34
C VAL A 379 -8.60 25.73 -44.39
N ASN A 380 -8.47 26.96 -44.88
CA ASN A 380 -8.71 28.16 -44.08
C ASN A 380 -10.16 28.23 -43.56
N VAL A 381 -11.13 27.88 -44.40
CA VAL A 381 -12.55 27.82 -44.01
C VAL A 381 -12.79 26.78 -42.92
N ILE A 382 -12.17 25.59 -43.02
CA ILE A 382 -12.28 24.58 -41.96
C ILE A 382 -11.73 25.13 -40.64
N LEU A 383 -10.59 25.80 -40.67
CA LEU A 383 -9.93 26.32 -39.47
C LEU A 383 -10.69 27.47 -38.80
N VAL A 384 -11.26 28.38 -39.58
CA VAL A 384 -11.84 29.64 -39.06
C VAL A 384 -13.35 29.59 -38.88
N ASP A 385 -14.08 28.80 -39.67
CA ASP A 385 -15.54 28.71 -39.60
C ASP A 385 -16.00 27.37 -39.02
N PHE A 386 -15.73 26.25 -39.70
CA PHE A 386 -16.31 24.96 -39.29
C PHE A 386 -15.71 24.40 -38.00
N ARG A 387 -14.41 24.62 -37.76
CA ARG A 387 -13.67 24.17 -36.57
C ARG A 387 -12.98 25.34 -35.85
N ALA A 388 -13.65 26.49 -35.83
CA ALA A 388 -13.18 27.73 -35.19
C ALA A 388 -12.76 27.57 -33.71
N LEU A 389 -13.34 26.60 -33.00
CA LEU A 389 -12.99 26.35 -31.59
C LEU A 389 -11.57 25.79 -31.44
N ASP A 390 -11.10 24.98 -32.39
CA ASP A 390 -9.75 24.41 -32.34
C ASP A 390 -8.71 25.53 -32.56
N THR A 391 -8.95 26.44 -33.51
CA THR A 391 -8.08 27.60 -33.75
C THR A 391 -8.10 28.60 -32.59
N LEU A 392 -9.25 28.85 -31.97
CA LEU A 392 -9.32 29.64 -30.73
C LEU A 392 -8.47 28.99 -29.62
N GLY A 393 -8.53 27.66 -29.49
CA GLY A 393 -7.71 26.89 -28.56
C GLY A 393 -6.21 27.03 -28.83
N GLU A 394 -5.79 26.86 -30.08
CA GLU A 394 -4.39 27.02 -30.50
C GLU A 394 -3.86 28.43 -30.22
N ILE A 395 -4.61 29.49 -30.59
CA ILE A 395 -4.23 30.89 -30.30
C ILE A 395 -4.11 31.11 -28.79
N THR A 396 -5.00 30.53 -28.00
CA THR A 396 -4.95 30.61 -26.53
C THR A 396 -3.69 29.94 -25.98
N VAL A 397 -3.34 28.74 -26.46
CA VAL A 397 -2.12 28.02 -26.06
C VAL A 397 -0.87 28.82 -26.43
N LEU A 398 -0.80 29.37 -27.65
CA LEU A 398 0.32 30.19 -28.09
C LEU A 398 0.46 31.48 -27.25
N SER A 399 -0.67 32.12 -26.91
CA SER A 399 -0.70 33.30 -26.06
C SER A 399 -0.18 33.00 -24.65
N ILE A 400 -0.64 31.88 -24.06
CA ILE A 400 -0.17 31.42 -22.74
C ILE A 400 1.32 31.06 -22.80
N ALA A 401 1.79 30.37 -23.84
CA ALA A 401 3.20 30.03 -24.01
C ALA A 401 4.06 31.30 -24.11
N ALA A 402 3.63 32.31 -24.88
CA ALA A 402 4.32 33.59 -24.98
C ALA A 402 4.40 34.33 -23.64
N ILE A 403 3.29 34.40 -22.89
CA ILE A 403 3.25 34.98 -21.54
C ILE A 403 4.16 34.19 -20.59
N GLY A 404 4.14 32.85 -20.66
CA GLY A 404 4.99 31.97 -19.84
C GLY A 404 6.48 32.20 -20.10
N VAL A 405 6.90 32.28 -21.37
CA VAL A 405 8.28 32.60 -21.75
C VAL A 405 8.67 34.00 -21.27
N TYR A 406 7.81 35.01 -21.49
CA TYR A 406 8.05 36.37 -21.00
C TYR A 406 8.21 36.42 -19.47
N SER A 407 7.35 35.69 -18.74
CA SER A 407 7.40 35.57 -17.30
C SER A 407 8.70 34.92 -16.83
N LEU A 408 9.16 33.83 -17.46
CA LEU A 408 10.41 33.15 -17.12
C LEU A 408 11.64 34.03 -17.38
N LEU A 409 11.63 34.85 -18.43
CA LEU A 409 12.73 35.76 -18.75
C LEU A 409 12.78 36.97 -17.82
N THR A 410 11.63 37.47 -17.37
CA THR A 410 11.52 38.71 -16.59
C THR A 410 11.59 38.45 -15.08
N LEU A 411 10.95 37.38 -14.61
CA LEU A 411 10.94 37.01 -13.19
C LEU A 411 12.20 36.23 -12.84
N HIS A 412 13.30 36.94 -12.63
CA HIS A 412 14.45 36.39 -11.92
C HIS A 412 14.07 36.28 -10.44
N VAL A 413 13.72 35.08 -9.98
CA VAL A 413 13.76 34.77 -8.54
C VAL A 413 15.21 34.97 -8.13
N ALA A 414 15.50 36.09 -7.46
CA ALA A 414 16.78 36.34 -6.83
C ALA A 414 17.03 35.20 -5.84
N GLY A 415 17.68 34.14 -6.32
CA GLY A 415 18.16 33.06 -5.49
C GLY A 415 19.07 33.70 -4.47
N LYS A 416 18.64 33.70 -3.20
CA LYS A 416 19.51 33.87 -2.05
C LYS A 416 20.76 33.05 -2.33
N SER A 417 21.85 33.73 -2.67
CA SER A 417 23.18 33.18 -2.57
C SER A 417 23.32 32.76 -1.11
N ALA A 418 23.11 31.47 -0.85
CA ALA A 418 23.56 30.87 0.38
C ALA A 418 25.07 31.00 0.33
N LYS A 419 25.58 32.07 0.96
CA LYS A 419 26.99 32.20 1.34
C LYS A 419 27.33 30.94 2.13
N THR A 420 27.94 29.96 1.47
CA THR A 420 28.70 28.92 2.16
C THR A 420 29.80 29.65 2.93
N PRO A 421 29.86 29.55 4.27
CA PRO A 421 31.00 30.12 4.99
C PRO A 421 32.28 29.40 4.55
N PRO A 422 33.41 30.12 4.40
CA PRO A 422 34.68 29.50 4.03
C PRO A 422 35.08 28.47 5.10
N ALA A 423 35.49 27.30 4.63
CA ALA A 423 36.04 26.25 5.47
C ALA A 423 37.24 26.78 6.25
N GLU A 424 37.21 26.62 7.57
CA GLU A 424 38.38 26.77 8.44
C GLU A 424 39.49 25.86 7.88
N GLN A 425 40.59 26.50 7.49
CA GLN A 425 41.86 25.81 7.28
C GLN A 425 42.32 25.33 8.65
N GLU A 426 42.18 24.03 8.92
CA GLU A 426 42.95 23.35 9.96
C GLU A 426 44.44 23.55 9.63
N GLY A 427 45.13 24.31 10.47
CA GLY A 427 46.57 24.49 10.41
C GLY A 427 47.30 23.21 10.79
N SER A 428 48.35 22.90 10.03
CA SER A 428 49.49 22.08 10.46
C SER A 428 50.56 22.95 11.09
#